data_AF-A0A920H6M4-F1
#
_entry.id   AF-A0A920H6M4-F1
#
_cell.length_a   1.000
_cell.length_b   1.000
_cell.length_c   1.000
_cell.angle_alpha   90.00
_cell.angle_beta   90.00
_cell.angle_gamma   90.00
#
_symmetry.space_group_name_H-M   'P 1'
#
loop_
_entity.id
_entity.type
_entity.pdbx_description
1 polymer ?
#
loop_
_entity_poly.entity_id
_entity_poly.type
_entity_poly.pdbx_seq_one_letter_code
_entity_poly.pdbx_strand_id
1 'polypeptide(L)' 'MGIFKSPSKSKRESNLEDLKTAVLKNKCDLGLAFDGDGDRCLIVDDCGNSLWPDKQMMIFLHRFLNIILMLKLFMM' A
#
# COMPACT_ATOMS: atom_id res chain seq x y z
N MET A 1 11.94 9.93 8.70
CA MET A 1 11.25 10.05 7.40
C MET A 1 12.27 9.72 6.32
N GLY A 2 12.17 8.54 5.70
CA GLY A 2 13.12 8.11 4.67
C GLY A 2 12.69 8.63 3.30
N ILE A 3 13.63 9.17 2.52
CA ILE A 3 13.40 9.54 1.13
C ILE A 3 13.72 8.30 0.29
N PHE A 4 12.69 7.62 -0.20
CA PHE A 4 12.82 6.45 -1.07
C PHE A 4 12.73 6.89 -2.53
N LYS A 5 13.44 6.19 -3.43
CA LYS A 5 13.31 6.45 -4.87
C LYS A 5 11.86 6.22 -5.29
N SER A 6 11.26 7.26 -5.86
CA SER A 6 9.90 7.18 -6.39
C SER A 6 9.82 6.06 -7.44
N PRO A 7 8.78 5.19 -7.41
CA PRO A 7 8.52 4.26 -8.48
C PRO A 7 8.29 5.04 -9.78
N SER A 8 9.33 5.08 -10.62
CA SER A 8 9.27 5.67 -11.96
C SER A 8 8.11 5.10 -12.78
N LYS A 9 7.66 5.79 -13.84
CA LYS A 9 6.63 5.29 -14.78
C LYS A 9 6.86 3.84 -15.25
N SER A 10 8.11 3.38 -15.34
CA SER A 10 8.42 1.95 -15.42
C SER A 10 8.30 1.30 -14.04
N LYS A 11 7.22 0.53 -13.82
CA LYS A 11 7.01 -0.35 -12.66
C LYS A 11 8.18 -1.35 -12.54
N ARG A 12 9.24 -0.98 -11.83
CA ARG A 12 10.37 -1.86 -11.54
C ARG A 12 10.35 -2.16 -10.05
N GLU A 13 10.26 -3.45 -9.72
CA GLU A 13 10.37 -4.00 -8.36
C GLU A 13 11.60 -3.42 -7.63
N SER A 14 12.69 -3.20 -8.39
CA SER A 14 13.94 -2.62 -7.90
C SER A 14 13.80 -1.27 -7.20
N ASN A 15 12.74 -0.50 -7.48
CA ASN A 15 12.51 0.79 -6.85
C ASN A 15 12.02 0.66 -5.40
N LEU A 16 11.57 -0.53 -4.99
CA LEU A 16 11.07 -0.78 -3.64
C LEU A 16 12.10 -1.36 -2.68
N GLU A 17 13.30 -1.75 -3.15
CA GLU A 17 14.31 -2.43 -2.32
C GLU A 17 14.69 -1.62 -1.07
N ASP A 18 14.88 -0.30 -1.23
CA ASP A 18 15.19 0.59 -0.11
C ASP A 18 14.02 0.64 0.90
N LEU A 19 12.78 0.67 0.40
CA LEU A 19 11.56 0.67 1.24
C LEU A 19 11.40 -0.67 1.98
N LYS A 20 11.54 -1.80 1.28
CA LYS A 20 11.48 -3.15 1.86
C LYS A 20 12.52 -3.31 2.96
N THR A 21 13.76 -2.89 2.70
CA THR A 21 14.84 -2.91 3.68
C THR A 21 14.52 -2.05 4.90
N ALA A 22 13.96 -0.85 4.69
CA ALA A 22 13.59 0.03 5.79
C ALA A 22 12.43 -0.55 6.64
N VAL A 23 11.43 -1.17 6.02
CA VAL A 23 10.32 -1.82 6.73
C VAL A 23 10.87 -2.94 7.62
N LEU A 24 11.67 -3.86 7.07
CA LEU A 24 12.25 -4.97 7.80
C LEU A 24 13.19 -4.51 8.92
N LYS A 25 14.08 -3.55 8.63
CA LYS A 25 15.06 -3.05 9.60
C LYS A 25 14.40 -2.36 10.79
N ASN A 26 13.34 -1.59 10.54
CA ASN A 26 12.66 -0.83 11.58
C ASN A 26 11.47 -1.58 12.20
N LYS A 27 11.17 -2.81 11.74
CA LYS A 27 10.00 -3.60 12.14
C LYS A 27 8.70 -2.78 11.99
N CYS A 28 8.57 -2.11 10.86
CA CYS A 28 7.35 -1.35 10.56
C CYS A 28 6.19 -2.30 10.25
N ASP A 29 4.98 -1.92 10.63
CA ASP A 29 3.77 -2.67 10.28
C ASP A 29 3.41 -2.53 8.78
N LEU A 30 3.85 -1.43 8.14
CA LEU A 30 3.53 -1.11 6.75
C LEU A 30 4.57 -0.13 6.14
N GLY A 31 4.83 -0.28 4.84
CA GLY A 31 5.55 0.69 4.01
C GLY A 31 4.69 1.21 2.85
N LEU A 32 4.84 2.50 2.53
CA LEU A 32 4.15 3.15 1.41
C LEU A 32 5.16 3.84 0.49
N ALA A 33 5.04 3.61 -0.80
CA ALA A 33 5.79 4.33 -1.85
C ALA A 33 4.82 5.04 -2.79
N PHE A 34 5.07 6.31 -3.08
CA PHE A 34 4.28 7.13 -4.01
C PHE A 34 5.08 7.44 -5.26
N ASP A 35 4.42 7.44 -6.42
CA ASP A 35 5.02 7.95 -7.64
C ASP A 35 5.17 9.47 -7.64
N GLY A 36 5.68 10.06 -8.73
CA GLY A 36 6.17 11.44 -8.74
C GLY A 36 5.12 12.51 -8.49
N ASP A 37 3.88 12.28 -8.89
CA ASP A 37 2.70 13.13 -8.68
C ASP A 37 1.77 12.61 -7.57
N GLY A 38 2.06 11.42 -7.04
CA GLY A 38 1.41 10.88 -5.84
C GLY A 38 0.01 10.34 -6.07
N ASP A 39 -0.39 10.12 -7.32
CA ASP A 39 -1.69 9.52 -7.66
C ASP A 39 -1.69 7.99 -7.51
N ARG A 40 -0.49 7.37 -7.50
CA ARG A 40 -0.31 5.93 -7.32
C ARG A 40 0.54 5.64 -6.11
N CYS A 41 0.15 4.61 -5.38
CA CYS A 41 0.94 4.07 -4.30
C CYS A 41 1.21 2.56 -4.47
N LEU A 42 2.36 2.13 -3.95
CA LEU A 42 2.71 0.73 -3.73
C LEU A 42 2.81 0.50 -2.23
N ILE A 43 2.32 -0.65 -1.80
CA ILE A 43 2.26 -1.04 -0.40
C ILE A 43 3.26 -2.17 -0.18
N VAL A 44 4.00 -2.10 0.92
CA VAL A 44 4.89 -3.16 1.41
C VAL A 44 4.39 -3.60 2.79
N ASP A 45 4.16 -4.90 2.98
CA ASP A 45 3.76 -5.45 4.28
C ASP A 45 4.95 -5.54 5.26
N ASP A 46 4.67 -5.87 6.52
CA ASP A 46 5.66 -6.05 7.60
C ASP A 46 6.71 -7.13 7.30
N CYS A 47 6.39 -8.07 6.41
CA CYS A 47 7.28 -9.11 5.91
C CYS A 47 8.16 -8.64 4.73
N GLY A 48 8.01 -7.39 4.27
CA GLY A 48 8.76 -6.84 3.14
C GLY A 48 8.21 -7.25 1.76
N ASN A 49 7.03 -7.85 1.69
CA ASN A 49 6.39 -8.22 0.42
C ASN A 49 5.64 -7.04 -0.18
N SER A 50 5.70 -6.92 -1.51
CA SER A 50 4.91 -5.92 -2.23
C SER A 50 3.49 -6.40 -2.47
N LEU A 51 2.52 -5.58 -2.07
CA LEU A 51 1.11 -5.79 -2.35
C LEU A 51 0.77 -5.26 -3.74
N TRP A 52 0.42 -6.16 -4.65
CA TRP A 52 0.03 -5.80 -6.02
C TRP A 52 -1.31 -5.05 -6.05
N PRO A 53 -1.52 -4.14 -7.00
CA PRO A 53 -2.72 -3.28 -7.05
C PRO A 53 -4.06 -4.03 -7.07
N ASP A 54 -4.11 -5.23 -7.65
CA ASP A 54 -5.28 -6.10 -7.65
C ASP A 54 -5.68 -6.53 -6.23
N LYS A 55 -4.72 -6.97 -5.41
CA LYS A 55 -4.96 -7.29 -3.99
C LYS A 55 -5.39 -6.05 -3.21
N GLN A 56 -4.77 -4.90 -3.48
CA GLN A 56 -5.16 -3.64 -2.85
C GLN A 56 -6.63 -3.31 -3.13
N MET A 57 -7.06 -3.41 -4.39
CA MET A 57 -8.45 -3.15 -4.77
C MET A 57 -9.42 -4.11 -4.09
N MET A 58 -9.10 -5.40 -3.98
CA MET A 58 -9.94 -6.35 -3.27
C MET A 58 -10.12 -5.99 -1.78
N ILE A 59 -9.05 -5.59 -1.11
CA ILE A 59 -9.09 -5.16 0.30
C ILE A 59 -9.92 -3.89 0.46
N PHE A 60 -9.70 -2.88 -0.39
CA PHE A 60 -10.47 -1.63 -0.34
C PHE A 60 -11.95 -1.86 -0.62
N LEU A 61 -12.29 -2.67 -1.62
CA LEU A 61 -13.67 -3.00 -1.95
C LEU A 61 -14.34 -3.74 -0.79
N HIS A 62 -13.66 -4.72 -0.20
CA HIS A 62 -14.16 -5.45 0.96
C HIS A 62 -14.43 -4.49 2.13
N ARG A 63 -13.50 -3.58 2.43
CA ARG A 63 -13.68 -2.58 3.49
C ARG A 63 -14.84 -1.63 3.20
N PHE A 64 -14.93 -1.13 1.96
CA PHE A 64 -15.96 -0.19 1.55
C PHE A 64 -17.36 -0.80 1.64
N LEU A 65 -17.53 -2.04 1.16
CA LEU A 65 -18.80 -2.77 1.24
C LEU A 65 -19.24 -3.01 2.69
N ASN A 66 -18.32 -3.40 3.58
CA ASN A 66 -18.63 -3.58 4.99
C ASN A 66 -19.08 -2.29 5.67
N ILE A 67 -18.44 -1.15 5.34
CA ILE A 67 -18.85 0.16 5.85
C ILE A 67 -20.28 0.48 5.39
N ILE A 68 -20.58 0.30 4.10
CA ILE A 68 -21.93 0.54 3.55
C ILE A 68 -22.97 -0.36 4.24
N LEU A 69 -22.67 -1.65 4.42
CA LEU A 69 -23.59 -2.58 5.05
C LEU A 69 -23.87 -2.20 6.51
N MET A 70 -22.84 -1.80 7.25
CA MET A 70 -22.96 -1.34 8.63
C MET A 70 -23.82 -0.07 8.73
N LEU A 71 -23.62 0.91 7.84
CA LEU A 71 -24.44 2.12 7.81
C LEU A 71 -25.90 1.80 7.49
N LYS A 72 -26.15 0.86 6.59
CA LYS A 72 -27.51 0.43 6.22
C LYS A 72 -28.22 -0.27 7.37
N LEU A 73 -27.50 -1.07 8.15
CA LEU A 73 -28.01 -1.68 9.39
C LEU A 73 -28.35 -0.64 10.47
N PHE A 74 -27.61 0.46 10.55
CA PHE A 74 -27.86 1.52 11.53
C PHE A 74 -29.03 2.44 11.15
N MET A 75 -29.34 2.57 9.86
CA MET A 75 -30.44 3.39 9.35
C MET A 75 -31.80 2.67 9.29
N MET A 76 -31.83 1.36 9.55
CA MET A 76 -33.05 0.53 9.66
C MET A 76 -33.49 0.42 11.11
#